data_AF-A0A371K0L7-F1
#
_entry.id   AF-A0A371K0L7-F1
#
_cell.length_a   1.000
_cell.length_b   1.000
_cell.length_c   1.000
_cell.angle_alpha   90.00
_cell.angle_beta   90.00
_cell.angle_gamma   90.00
#
_symmetry.space_group_name_H-M   'P 1'
#
loop_
_entity.id
_entity.type
_entity.pdbx_description
1 polymer ?
#
loop_
_entity_poly.entity_id
_entity_poly.type
_entity_poly.pdbx_seq_one_letter_code
_entity_poly.pdbx_strand_id
1 'polypeptide(L)'
;MTWSYQYPARTATHLETGLVFSITYDAVHPTWDVHLDGEWPASVTEVQVSALAEELVQFIRDRYIQREMSELLHGAYGGDFELASMVLRRQTNKKVSVRTLQAWMMPADRPSSRRCPEWALVALEQYLGQNPGAARGWKEVRSVYRSTPEGLASSLHQASRERSLQRVDARMAKEQKVHDKWQKASMRELPGMLAELEIRLQREADFNMEYRMIMNEAIRVSENFEEFKRNFNRELGRKFDLDGEEREIAEDLTKNRNEFAREDGTKPD
;
A
#
# COMPACT_ATOMS: atom_id res chain seq x y z
N MET A 1 14.64 2.44 -4.06
CA MET A 1 15.44 1.35 -3.48
C MET A 1 16.72 1.27 -4.28
N THR A 2 17.88 1.24 -3.62
CA THR A 2 19.22 1.24 -4.26
C THR A 2 19.67 -0.16 -4.69
N TRP A 3 19.06 -1.19 -4.12
CA TRP A 3 19.37 -2.60 -4.38
C TRP A 3 18.21 -3.34 -5.05
N SER A 4 18.54 -4.17 -6.04
CA SER A 4 17.66 -5.21 -6.57
C SER A 4 18.00 -6.53 -5.88
N TYR A 5 17.19 -6.92 -4.91
CA TYR A 5 17.40 -8.13 -4.13
C TYR A 5 16.08 -8.63 -3.53
N GLN A 6 15.81 -9.92 -3.68
CA GLN A 6 14.66 -10.60 -3.08
C GLN A 6 15.17 -11.69 -2.14
N TYR A 7 15.03 -11.49 -0.84
CA TYR A 7 15.48 -12.46 0.16
C TYR A 7 14.66 -13.78 0.08
N PRO A 8 15.29 -14.98 0.13
CA PRO A 8 16.73 -15.26 0.15
C PRO A 8 17.29 -15.64 -1.24
N ALA A 9 17.66 -14.66 -2.07
CA ALA A 9 18.34 -14.89 -3.36
C ALA A 9 19.85 -15.03 -3.19
N ARG A 10 20.55 -15.81 -4.02
CA ARG A 10 22.01 -15.95 -3.91
C ARG A 10 22.80 -14.79 -4.49
N THR A 11 22.12 -13.85 -5.14
CA THR A 11 22.74 -12.69 -5.77
C THR A 11 21.93 -11.43 -5.51
N ALA A 12 22.61 -10.30 -5.42
CA ALA A 12 22.03 -8.96 -5.33
C ALA A 12 22.72 -8.02 -6.31
N THR A 13 21.98 -7.08 -6.88
CA THR A 13 22.53 -6.07 -7.79
C THR A 13 22.35 -4.67 -7.22
N HIS A 14 23.44 -3.91 -7.14
CA HIS A 14 23.38 -2.49 -6.82
C HIS A 14 22.95 -1.72 -8.08
N LEU A 15 21.79 -1.06 -8.04
CA LEU A 15 21.16 -0.49 -9.24
C LEU A 15 21.94 0.69 -9.82
N GLU A 16 22.66 1.45 -8.99
CA GLU A 16 23.37 2.64 -9.45
C GLU A 16 24.73 2.31 -10.08
N THR A 17 25.44 1.31 -9.55
CA THR A 17 26.77 0.92 -10.04
C THR A 17 26.74 -0.29 -10.96
N GLY A 18 25.63 -1.04 -10.99
CA GLY A 18 25.50 -2.30 -11.73
C GLY A 18 26.29 -3.47 -11.14
N LEU A 19 26.94 -3.28 -9.97
CA LEU A 19 27.73 -4.34 -9.33
C LEU A 19 26.84 -5.47 -8.83
N VAL A 20 27.30 -6.70 -9.05
CA VAL A 20 26.63 -7.93 -8.61
C VAL A 20 27.41 -8.52 -7.45
N PHE A 21 26.70 -8.84 -6.37
CA PHE A 21 27.26 -9.48 -5.20
C PHE A 21 26.65 -10.86 -5.03
N SER A 22 27.50 -11.87 -4.82
CA SER A 22 27.12 -13.21 -4.41
C SER A 22 26.97 -13.29 -2.91
N ILE A 23 25.93 -13.98 -2.46
CA ILE A 23 25.54 -14.11 -1.06
C ILE A 23 25.50 -15.58 -0.69
N THR A 24 26.32 -15.94 0.30
CA THR A 24 26.30 -17.28 0.91
C THR A 24 25.56 -17.22 2.23
N TYR A 25 24.65 -18.19 2.42
CA TYR A 25 23.86 -18.32 3.64
C TYR A 25 24.36 -19.53 4.42
N ASP A 26 24.70 -19.31 5.67
CA ASP A 26 24.68 -20.40 6.63
C ASP A 26 23.26 -20.53 7.20
N ALA A 27 22.68 -21.72 7.09
CA ALA A 27 21.32 -22.01 7.58
C ALA A 27 21.32 -22.28 9.09
N VAL A 28 22.49 -22.58 9.67
CA VAL A 28 22.67 -22.96 11.08
C VAL A 28 23.03 -21.74 11.91
N HIS A 29 23.81 -20.82 11.36
CA HIS A 29 24.13 -19.53 11.97
C HIS A 29 23.74 -18.42 10.98
N PRO A 30 22.98 -17.39 11.38
CA PRO A 30 22.55 -16.31 10.46
C PRO A 30 23.72 -15.36 10.15
N THR A 31 24.81 -15.91 9.61
CA THR A 31 25.94 -15.19 9.06
C THR A 31 25.81 -15.18 7.53
N TRP A 32 26.00 -14.00 6.96
CA TRP A 32 25.94 -13.78 5.53
C TRP A 32 27.33 -13.40 5.04
N ASP A 33 27.90 -14.24 4.20
CA ASP A 33 29.13 -13.91 3.50
C ASP A 33 28.77 -13.30 2.16
N VAL A 34 29.19 -12.06 1.96
CA VAL A 34 28.92 -11.28 0.76
C VAL A 34 30.23 -11.06 0.02
N HIS A 35 30.28 -11.51 -1.23
CA HIS A 35 31.44 -11.36 -2.09
C HIS A 35 31.01 -10.68 -3.39
N LEU A 36 31.85 -9.79 -3.91
CA LEU A 36 31.62 -9.26 -5.25
C LEU A 36 31.81 -10.38 -6.28
N ASP A 37 30.89 -10.46 -7.22
CA ASP A 37 30.99 -11.36 -8.36
C ASP A 37 31.59 -10.61 -9.56
N GLY A 38 32.82 -10.96 -9.93
CA GLY A 38 33.55 -10.35 -11.05
C GLY A 38 34.40 -9.12 -10.69
N GLU A 39 34.89 -8.44 -11.74
CA GLU A 39 35.69 -7.21 -11.63
C GLU A 39 34.78 -5.98 -11.53
N TRP A 40 35.22 -4.95 -10.78
CA TRP A 40 34.49 -3.69 -10.68
C TRP A 40 35.03 -2.64 -11.68
N PRO A 41 34.20 -1.67 -12.13
CA PRO A 41 34.63 -0.61 -13.03
C PRO A 41 35.75 0.24 -12.43
N ALA A 42 36.66 0.77 -13.26
CA ALA A 42 37.75 1.66 -12.81
C ALA A 42 37.27 2.96 -12.11
N SER A 43 36.00 3.33 -12.28
CA SER A 43 35.35 4.44 -11.58
C SER A 43 34.96 4.13 -10.13
N VAL A 44 35.01 2.85 -9.73
CA VAL A 44 34.67 2.38 -8.38
C VAL A 44 35.95 1.98 -7.64
N THR A 45 36.11 2.49 -6.43
CA THR A 45 37.24 2.18 -5.56
C THR A 45 36.97 0.95 -4.69
N GLU A 46 38.03 0.26 -4.26
CA GLU A 46 37.92 -0.87 -3.33
C GLU A 46 37.16 -0.50 -2.04
N VAL A 47 37.41 0.70 -1.52
CA VAL A 47 36.70 1.24 -0.34
C VAL A 47 35.18 1.33 -0.58
N GLN A 48 34.77 1.73 -1.78
CA GLN A 48 33.34 1.78 -2.14
C GLN A 48 32.75 0.37 -2.27
N VAL A 49 33.50 -0.60 -2.82
CA VAL A 49 33.05 -2.00 -2.89
C VAL A 49 32.84 -2.57 -1.48
N SER A 50 33.77 -2.35 -0.56
CA SER A 50 33.63 -2.79 0.83
C SER A 50 32.43 -2.13 1.53
N ALA A 51 32.24 -0.82 1.34
CA ALA A 51 31.08 -0.11 1.92
C ALA A 51 29.74 -0.65 1.37
N LEU A 52 29.67 -0.93 0.06
CA LEU A 52 28.48 -1.54 -0.56
C LEU A 52 28.23 -2.96 -0.04
N ALA A 53 29.29 -3.75 0.21
CA ALA A 53 29.15 -5.07 0.79
C ALA A 53 28.60 -4.99 2.23
N GLU A 54 29.11 -4.08 3.07
CA GLU A 54 28.60 -3.84 4.43
C GLU A 54 27.14 -3.37 4.42
N GLU A 55 26.80 -2.45 3.52
CA GLU A 55 25.43 -1.99 3.32
C GLU A 55 24.51 -3.16 2.93
N LEU A 56 24.94 -4.01 2.00
CA LEU A 56 24.18 -5.18 1.58
C LEU A 56 24.00 -6.19 2.71
N VAL A 57 25.04 -6.46 3.52
CA VAL A 57 24.92 -7.30 4.72
C VAL A 57 23.88 -6.73 5.67
N GLN A 58 23.90 -5.42 5.92
CA GLN A 58 22.93 -4.78 6.80
C GLN A 58 21.51 -4.84 6.21
N PHE A 59 21.37 -4.66 4.90
CA PHE A 59 20.10 -4.78 4.20
C PHE A 59 19.52 -6.20 4.29
N ILE A 60 20.34 -7.23 4.06
CA ILE A 60 19.94 -8.64 4.19
C ILE A 60 19.51 -8.94 5.62
N ARG A 61 20.29 -8.50 6.62
CA ARG A 61 19.96 -8.68 8.04
C ARG A 61 18.62 -8.06 8.40
N ASP A 62 18.34 -6.85 7.93
CA ASP A 62 17.07 -6.17 8.19
C ASP A 62 15.88 -6.90 7.55
N ARG A 63 16.07 -7.46 6.36
CA ARG A 63 15.05 -8.29 5.68
C ARG A 63 14.82 -9.61 6.42
N TYR A 64 15.87 -10.25 6.89
CA TYR A 64 15.78 -11.45 7.71
C TYR A 64 14.98 -11.17 9.00
N ILE A 65 15.38 -10.16 9.78
CA ILE A 65 14.69 -9.79 11.03
C ILE A 65 13.22 -9.43 10.75
N GLN A 66 12.93 -8.69 9.68
CA GLN A 66 11.57 -8.35 9.29
C GLN A 66 10.74 -9.61 8.97
N ARG A 67 11.32 -10.60 8.29
CA ARG A 67 10.66 -11.88 7.99
C ARG A 67 10.38 -12.67 9.28
N GLU A 68 11.39 -12.91 10.11
CA GLU A 68 11.26 -13.66 11.36
C GLU A 68 10.21 -13.01 12.28
N MET A 69 10.26 -11.68 12.41
CA MET A 69 9.26 -10.93 13.17
C MET A 69 7.85 -11.11 12.59
N SER A 70 7.70 -11.08 11.26
CA SER A 70 6.40 -11.31 10.61
C SER A 70 5.87 -12.72 10.89
N GLU A 71 6.72 -13.74 10.75
CA GLU A 71 6.38 -15.12 11.04
C GLU A 71 5.99 -15.31 12.52
N LEU A 72 6.73 -14.69 13.43
CA LEU A 72 6.45 -14.72 14.86
C LEU A 72 5.10 -14.07 15.19
N LEU A 73 4.87 -12.86 14.68
CA LEU A 73 3.66 -12.08 14.93
C LEU A 73 2.41 -12.75 14.36
N HIS A 74 2.46 -13.22 13.11
CA HIS A 74 1.31 -13.86 12.47
C HIS A 74 1.13 -15.32 12.88
N GLY A 75 2.23 -16.02 13.20
CA GLY A 75 2.24 -17.43 13.58
C GLY A 75 1.96 -17.65 15.06
N ALA A 76 2.90 -17.31 15.93
CA ALA A 76 2.82 -17.59 17.38
C ALA A 76 1.86 -16.65 18.11
N TYR A 77 1.87 -15.37 17.75
CA TYR A 77 0.93 -14.37 18.29
C TYR A 77 -0.39 -14.32 17.50
N GLY A 78 -0.52 -15.13 16.44
CA GLY A 78 -1.75 -15.27 15.64
C GLY A 78 -2.17 -13.99 14.89
N GLY A 79 -1.33 -12.96 14.84
CA GLY A 79 -1.65 -11.62 14.34
C GLY A 79 -2.27 -10.71 15.40
N ASP A 80 -2.03 -10.95 16.68
CA ASP A 80 -2.47 -10.07 17.78
C ASP A 80 -1.34 -9.09 18.13
N PHE A 81 -1.33 -7.97 17.42
CA PHE A 81 -0.32 -6.92 17.58
C PHE A 81 -0.46 -6.20 18.93
N GLU A 82 -1.67 -6.13 19.50
CA GLU A 82 -1.88 -5.51 20.82
C GLU A 82 -1.17 -6.33 21.89
N LEU A 83 -1.40 -7.65 21.88
CA LEU A 83 -0.72 -8.59 22.75
C LEU A 83 0.80 -8.56 22.58
N ALA A 84 1.29 -8.62 21.34
CA ALA A 84 2.73 -8.55 21.07
C ALA A 84 3.35 -7.24 21.60
N SER A 85 2.66 -6.10 21.40
CA SER A 85 3.10 -4.81 21.93
C SER A 85 3.11 -4.79 23.46
N MET A 86 2.12 -5.41 24.11
CA MET A 86 2.04 -5.54 25.56
C MET A 86 3.21 -6.37 26.10
N VAL A 87 3.51 -7.51 25.46
CA VAL A 87 4.64 -8.37 25.84
C VAL A 87 5.95 -7.60 25.73
N LEU A 88 6.19 -6.90 24.61
CA LEU A 88 7.40 -6.09 24.43
C LEU A 88 7.53 -5.00 25.50
N ARG A 89 6.44 -4.29 25.80
CA ARG A 89 6.44 -3.25 26.85
C ARG A 89 6.78 -3.84 28.22
N ARG A 90 6.25 -5.02 28.55
CA ARG A 90 6.51 -5.69 29.83
C ARG A 90 7.92 -6.24 29.93
N GLN A 91 8.42 -6.89 28.89
CA GLN A 91 9.74 -7.53 28.87
C GLN A 91 10.89 -6.52 28.78
N THR A 92 10.69 -5.42 28.06
CA THR A 92 11.81 -4.50 27.72
C THR A 92 11.68 -3.11 28.32
N ASN A 93 10.53 -2.78 28.94
CA ASN A 93 10.18 -1.43 29.38
C ASN A 93 10.22 -0.34 28.28
N LYS A 94 10.26 -0.73 26.99
CA LYS A 94 10.26 0.20 25.86
C LYS A 94 8.83 0.53 25.43
N LYS A 95 8.60 1.76 24.97
CA LYS A 95 7.29 2.21 24.45
C LYS A 95 7.07 1.68 23.02
N VAL A 96 6.54 0.46 22.90
CA VAL A 96 6.12 -0.13 21.62
C VAL A 96 4.60 -0.08 21.52
N SER A 97 4.09 0.40 20.39
CA SER A 97 2.66 0.38 20.08
C SER A 97 2.36 -0.57 18.92
N VAL A 98 1.09 -0.92 18.71
CA VAL A 98 0.65 -1.63 17.50
C VAL A 98 1.12 -0.93 16.23
N ARG A 99 1.04 0.40 16.20
CA ARG A 99 1.50 1.19 15.05
C ARG A 99 3.01 1.03 14.82
N THR A 100 3.79 0.88 15.87
CA THR A 100 5.23 0.62 15.79
C THR A 100 5.52 -0.74 15.18
N LEU A 101 4.79 -1.78 15.61
CA LEU A 101 4.90 -3.12 15.04
C LEU A 101 4.49 -3.15 13.57
N GLN A 102 3.36 -2.51 13.23
CA GLN A 102 2.93 -2.35 11.85
C GLN A 102 3.99 -1.60 11.03
N ALA A 103 4.60 -0.55 11.60
CA ALA A 103 5.64 0.21 10.93
C ALA A 103 6.86 -0.65 10.56
N TRP A 104 7.22 -1.60 11.42
CA TRP A 104 8.29 -2.56 11.17
C TRP A 104 8.00 -3.53 10.04
N MET A 105 6.72 -3.87 9.83
CA MET A 105 6.29 -4.85 8.82
C MET A 105 6.01 -4.23 7.46
N MET A 106 6.05 -2.91 7.32
CA MET A 106 5.76 -2.27 6.05
C MET A 106 6.96 -2.35 5.08
N PRO A 107 6.67 -2.40 3.77
CA PRO A 107 7.68 -2.25 2.72
C PRO A 107 8.54 -1.00 2.94
N ALA A 108 9.86 -1.11 2.70
CA ALA A 108 10.84 -0.07 2.99
C ALA A 108 10.67 1.22 2.15
N ASP A 109 9.93 1.14 1.06
CA ASP A 109 9.56 2.26 0.19
C ASP A 109 8.45 3.14 0.77
N ARG A 110 7.84 2.74 1.89
CA ARG A 110 6.79 3.55 2.54
C ARG A 110 7.37 4.57 3.53
N PRO A 111 6.92 5.84 3.51
CA PRO A 111 7.40 6.87 4.45
C PRO A 111 7.20 6.51 5.93
N SER A 112 6.15 5.75 6.20
CA SER A 112 5.77 5.27 7.52
C SER A 112 6.57 4.03 7.95
N SER A 113 7.34 3.40 7.05
CA SER A 113 8.14 2.21 7.33
C SER A 113 9.28 2.53 8.29
N ARG A 114 9.56 1.59 9.19
CA ARG A 114 10.65 1.72 10.16
C ARG A 114 11.40 0.40 10.19
N ARG A 115 12.71 0.47 10.45
CA ARG A 115 13.54 -0.72 10.65
C ARG A 115 13.04 -1.53 11.84
N CYS A 116 12.87 -2.85 11.64
CA CYS A 116 12.55 -3.77 12.73
C CYS A 116 13.81 -4.02 13.57
N PRO A 117 13.79 -3.71 14.88
CA PRO A 117 14.97 -3.89 15.70
C PRO A 117 15.08 -5.33 16.20
N GLU A 118 16.30 -5.87 16.16
CA GLU A 118 16.60 -7.25 16.59
C GLU A 118 16.19 -7.55 18.03
N TRP A 119 16.37 -6.58 18.96
CA TRP A 119 15.99 -6.77 20.36
C TRP A 119 14.50 -7.10 20.53
N ALA A 120 13.63 -6.63 19.62
CA ALA A 120 12.21 -6.90 19.72
C ALA A 120 11.90 -8.35 19.33
N LEU A 121 12.60 -8.89 18.34
CA LEU A 121 12.47 -10.30 17.96
C LEU A 121 12.88 -11.19 19.14
N VAL A 122 14.10 -10.96 19.65
CA VAL A 122 14.66 -11.72 20.79
C VAL A 122 13.72 -11.67 22.00
N ALA A 123 13.16 -10.50 22.34
CA ALA A 123 12.29 -10.36 23.51
C ALA A 123 10.97 -11.14 23.36
N LEU A 124 10.39 -11.19 22.17
CA LEU A 124 9.17 -11.96 21.90
C LEU A 124 9.44 -13.48 21.92
N GLU A 125 10.54 -13.91 21.31
CA GLU A 125 10.97 -15.32 21.32
C GLU A 125 11.27 -15.79 22.74
N GLN A 126 12.00 -14.99 23.52
CA GLN A 126 12.31 -15.29 24.90
C GLN A 126 11.04 -15.43 25.75
N TYR A 127 10.04 -14.56 25.53
CA TYR A 127 8.76 -14.67 26.22
C TYR A 127 8.08 -16.01 25.91
N LEU A 128 8.06 -16.45 24.66
CA LEU A 128 7.46 -17.73 24.26
C LEU A 128 8.25 -18.92 24.82
N GLY A 129 9.58 -18.84 24.85
CA GLY A 129 10.42 -19.85 25.49
C GLY A 129 10.13 -19.99 26.99
N GLN A 130 9.87 -18.88 27.68
CA GLN A 130 9.46 -18.86 29.09
C GLN A 130 8.00 -19.30 29.29
N ASN A 131 7.16 -19.21 28.26
CA ASN A 131 5.72 -19.47 28.33
C ASN A 131 5.25 -20.39 27.18
N PRO A 132 5.68 -21.66 27.12
CA PRO A 132 5.45 -22.55 25.98
C PRO A 132 3.96 -22.87 25.70
N GLY A 133 3.07 -22.66 26.67
CA GLY A 133 1.61 -22.81 26.50
C GLY A 133 0.90 -21.56 25.99
N ALA A 134 1.54 -20.39 26.03
CA ALA A 134 0.89 -19.10 25.77
C ALA A 134 0.34 -19.01 24.34
N ALA A 135 1.13 -19.44 23.34
CA ALA A 135 0.72 -19.38 21.93
C ALA A 135 -0.57 -20.18 21.64
N ARG A 136 -0.73 -21.37 22.26
CA ARG A 136 -1.96 -22.17 22.11
C ARG A 136 -3.14 -21.51 22.83
N GLY A 137 -2.94 -21.10 24.09
CA GLY A 137 -3.98 -20.43 24.87
C GLY A 137 -4.50 -19.15 24.21
N TRP A 138 -3.61 -18.35 23.60
CA TRP A 138 -4.03 -17.13 22.89
C TRP A 138 -4.82 -17.42 21.62
N LYS A 139 -4.44 -18.45 20.84
CA LYS A 139 -5.19 -18.84 19.65
C LYS A 139 -6.61 -19.28 20.00
N GLU A 140 -6.78 -20.04 21.07
CA GLU A 140 -8.09 -20.48 21.56
C GLU A 140 -8.93 -19.33 22.12
N VAL A 141 -8.37 -18.51 23.01
CA VAL A 141 -9.08 -17.34 23.57
C VAL A 141 -9.52 -16.38 22.44
N ARG A 142 -8.66 -16.19 21.44
CA ARG A 142 -8.96 -15.30 20.32
C ARG A 142 -9.98 -15.86 19.35
N SER A 143 -9.97 -17.17 19.08
CA SER A 143 -10.99 -17.79 18.23
C SER A 143 -12.37 -17.65 18.87
N VAL A 144 -12.47 -17.85 20.17
CA VAL A 144 -13.69 -17.64 20.96
C VAL A 144 -14.09 -16.16 20.92
N TYR A 145 -13.18 -15.24 21.23
CA TYR A 145 -13.50 -13.80 21.21
C TYR A 145 -13.97 -13.33 19.83
N ARG A 146 -13.31 -13.74 18.74
CA ARG A 146 -13.71 -13.38 17.36
C ARG A 146 -15.09 -13.89 16.95
N SER A 147 -15.62 -14.92 17.62
CA SER A 147 -16.97 -15.42 17.37
C SER A 147 -18.06 -14.60 18.07
N THR A 148 -17.68 -13.70 18.98
CA THR A 148 -18.60 -12.77 19.66
C THR A 148 -18.92 -11.54 18.78
N PRO A 149 -20.08 -10.90 18.94
CA PRO A 149 -20.41 -9.64 18.27
C PRO A 149 -19.35 -8.55 18.50
N GLU A 150 -18.81 -8.46 19.72
CA GLU A 150 -17.78 -7.49 20.11
C GLU A 150 -16.45 -7.79 19.42
N GLY A 151 -16.07 -9.07 19.32
CA GLY A 151 -14.86 -9.48 18.60
C GLY A 151 -14.95 -9.28 17.09
N LEU A 152 -16.14 -9.46 16.50
CA LEU A 152 -16.40 -9.12 15.10
C LEU A 152 -16.28 -7.62 14.85
N ALA A 153 -16.93 -6.79 15.68
CA ALA A 153 -16.84 -5.33 15.59
C ALA A 153 -15.39 -4.84 15.76
N SER A 154 -14.67 -5.37 16.75
CA SER A 154 -13.26 -5.05 17.01
C SER A 154 -12.36 -5.42 15.82
N SER A 155 -12.57 -6.59 15.21
CA SER A 155 -11.83 -7.04 14.03
C SER A 155 -12.08 -6.12 12.82
N LEU A 156 -13.32 -5.69 12.62
CA LEU A 156 -13.67 -4.72 11.58
C LEU A 156 -13.02 -3.36 11.83
N HIS A 157 -13.00 -2.88 13.07
CA HIS A 157 -12.29 -1.65 13.44
C HIS A 157 -10.78 -1.75 13.19
N GLN A 158 -10.16 -2.88 13.55
CA GLN A 158 -8.73 -3.11 13.29
C GLN A 158 -8.44 -3.12 11.77
N ALA A 159 -9.20 -3.88 10.99
CA ALA A 159 -9.08 -3.89 9.54
C ALA A 159 -9.29 -2.50 8.92
N SER A 160 -10.25 -1.73 9.44
CA SER A 160 -10.49 -0.34 9.02
C SER A 160 -9.30 0.56 9.35
N ARG A 161 -8.67 0.40 10.52
CA ARG A 161 -7.50 1.17 10.96
C ARG A 161 -6.26 0.87 10.12
N GLU A 162 -6.00 -0.39 9.83
CA GLU A 162 -4.93 -0.82 8.91
C GLU A 162 -5.12 -0.25 7.52
N ARG A 163 -6.34 -0.34 6.97
CA ARG A 163 -6.69 0.32 5.70
C ARG A 163 -6.55 1.84 5.76
N SER A 164 -6.73 2.46 6.92
CA SER A 164 -6.61 3.91 7.07
C SER A 164 -5.17 4.39 6.90
N LEU A 165 -4.19 3.68 7.46
CA LEU A 165 -2.77 4.01 7.23
C LEU A 165 -2.40 3.88 5.75
N GLN A 166 -2.83 2.79 5.11
CA GLN A 166 -2.60 2.59 3.68
C GLN A 166 -3.22 3.71 2.83
N ARG A 167 -4.45 4.14 3.17
CA ARG A 167 -5.11 5.28 2.49
C ARG A 167 -4.36 6.58 2.70
N VAL A 168 -3.86 6.85 3.90
CA VAL A 168 -3.09 8.07 4.20
C VAL A 168 -1.76 8.06 3.44
N ASP A 169 -1.01 6.96 3.45
CA ASP A 169 0.25 6.85 2.70
C ASP A 169 0.00 7.00 1.18
N ALA A 170 -1.03 6.35 0.65
CA ALA A 170 -1.40 6.48 -0.76
C ALA A 170 -1.82 7.91 -1.12
N ARG A 171 -2.55 8.59 -0.22
CA ARG A 171 -2.92 10.00 -0.39
C ARG A 171 -1.69 10.89 -0.40
N MET A 172 -0.79 10.75 0.56
CA MET A 172 0.46 11.51 0.63
C MET A 172 1.32 11.29 -0.62
N ALA A 173 1.45 10.05 -1.09
CA ALA A 173 2.18 9.75 -2.31
C ALA A 173 1.54 10.39 -3.55
N LYS A 174 0.20 10.41 -3.63
CA LYS A 174 -0.54 11.09 -4.71
C LYS A 174 -0.35 12.60 -4.65
N GLU A 175 -0.45 13.20 -3.46
CA GLU A 175 -0.23 14.63 -3.22
C GLU A 175 1.20 15.03 -3.61
N GLN A 176 2.21 14.27 -3.21
CA GLN A 176 3.60 14.52 -3.59
C GLN A 176 3.81 14.42 -5.09
N LYS A 177 3.24 13.40 -5.76
CA LYS A 177 3.32 13.28 -7.23
C LYS A 177 2.70 14.48 -7.94
N VAL A 178 1.55 14.96 -7.45
CA VAL A 178 0.91 16.15 -8.00
C VAL A 178 1.80 17.37 -7.79
N HIS A 179 2.32 17.56 -6.58
CA HIS A 179 3.24 18.65 -6.27
C HIS A 179 4.48 18.64 -7.15
N ASP A 180 5.16 17.51 -7.29
CA ASP A 180 6.35 17.35 -8.13
C ASP A 180 6.03 17.61 -9.62
N LYS A 181 4.85 17.20 -10.08
CA LYS A 181 4.38 17.48 -11.44
C LYS A 181 4.26 18.98 -11.67
N TRP A 182 3.66 19.72 -10.74
CA TRP A 182 3.49 21.17 -10.85
C TRP A 182 4.80 21.93 -10.71
N GLN A 183 5.71 21.49 -9.85
CA GLN A 183 7.03 22.12 -9.70
C GLN A 183 7.90 21.98 -10.97
N LYS A 184 7.72 20.92 -11.74
CA LYS A 184 8.49 20.66 -12.97
C LYS A 184 7.85 21.23 -14.23
N ALA A 185 6.60 21.69 -14.16
CA ALA A 185 5.87 22.20 -15.32
C ALA A 185 6.50 23.51 -15.82
N SER A 186 6.68 23.63 -17.14
CA SER A 186 7.16 24.88 -17.72
C SER A 186 6.03 25.92 -17.78
N MET A 187 6.40 27.21 -17.79
CA MET A 187 5.42 28.31 -17.94
C MET A 187 4.59 28.22 -19.22
N ARG A 188 5.08 27.51 -20.24
CA ARG A 188 4.37 27.28 -21.50
C ARG A 188 3.27 26.21 -21.38
N GLU A 189 3.47 25.20 -20.53
CA GLU A 189 2.53 24.08 -20.34
C GLU A 189 1.44 24.39 -19.31
N LEU A 190 1.73 25.31 -18.37
CA LEU A 190 0.82 25.67 -17.28
C LEU A 190 -0.62 26.02 -17.73
N PRO A 191 -0.86 26.85 -18.77
CA PRO A 191 -2.22 27.19 -19.17
C PRO A 191 -3.04 25.96 -19.58
N GLY A 192 -2.46 25.04 -20.36
CA GLY A 192 -3.13 23.81 -20.77
C GLY A 192 -3.40 22.88 -19.58
N MET A 193 -2.43 22.73 -18.69
CA MET A 193 -2.57 21.92 -17.48
C MET A 193 -3.65 22.46 -16.53
N LEU A 194 -3.79 23.79 -16.42
CA LEU A 194 -4.84 24.42 -15.61
C LEU A 194 -6.23 24.24 -16.23
N ALA A 195 -6.36 24.43 -17.54
CA ALA A 195 -7.62 24.21 -18.24
C ALA A 195 -8.09 22.75 -18.13
N GLU A 196 -7.19 21.77 -18.30
CA GLU A 196 -7.50 20.35 -18.09
C GLU A 196 -7.94 20.06 -16.65
N LEU A 197 -7.28 20.69 -15.66
CA LEU A 197 -7.64 20.52 -14.25
C LEU A 197 -9.03 21.10 -13.98
N GLU A 198 -9.32 22.29 -14.45
CA GLU A 198 -10.62 22.97 -14.29
C GLU A 198 -11.75 22.14 -14.90
N ILE A 199 -11.58 21.70 -16.16
CA ILE A 199 -12.56 20.83 -16.84
C ILE A 199 -12.78 19.53 -16.05
N ARG A 200 -11.71 18.91 -15.56
CA ARG A 200 -11.83 17.68 -14.78
C ARG A 200 -12.55 17.90 -13.45
N LEU A 201 -12.20 18.97 -12.73
CA LEU A 201 -12.83 19.30 -11.44
C LEU A 201 -14.32 19.61 -11.62
N GLN A 202 -14.68 20.33 -12.68
CA GLN A 202 -16.08 20.62 -13.01
C GLN A 202 -16.86 19.32 -13.27
N ARG A 203 -16.34 18.43 -14.14
CA ARG A 203 -16.97 17.13 -14.42
C ARG A 203 -17.15 16.27 -13.18
N GLU A 204 -16.14 16.22 -12.31
CA GLU A 204 -16.24 15.50 -11.05
C GLU A 204 -17.26 16.14 -10.10
N ALA A 205 -17.33 17.47 -10.03
CA ALA A 205 -18.31 18.17 -9.20
C ALA A 205 -19.74 17.90 -9.68
N ASP A 206 -19.98 17.96 -10.99
CA ASP A 206 -21.26 17.68 -11.62
C ASP A 206 -21.69 16.23 -11.37
N PHE A 207 -20.80 15.27 -11.62
CA PHE A 207 -21.05 13.85 -11.33
C PHE A 207 -21.38 13.62 -9.85
N ASN A 208 -20.62 14.23 -8.93
CA ASN A 208 -20.87 14.10 -7.50
C ASN A 208 -22.21 14.73 -7.07
N MET A 209 -22.60 15.85 -7.68
CA MET A 209 -23.88 16.50 -7.42
C MET A 209 -25.05 15.60 -7.86
N GLU A 210 -24.99 15.07 -9.09
CA GLU A 210 -26.01 14.19 -9.63
C GLU A 210 -26.10 12.86 -8.88
N TYR A 211 -24.96 12.26 -8.52
CA TYR A 211 -24.93 11.05 -7.70
C TYR A 211 -25.64 11.26 -6.35
N ARG A 212 -25.38 12.41 -5.70
CA ARG A 212 -26.06 12.76 -4.44
C ARG A 212 -27.55 13.00 -4.65
N MET A 213 -27.96 13.60 -5.77
CA MET A 213 -29.37 13.78 -6.10
C MET A 213 -30.07 12.42 -6.28
N ILE A 214 -29.47 11.50 -7.04
CA ILE A 214 -29.99 10.15 -7.24
C ILE A 214 -30.10 9.42 -5.89
N MET A 215 -29.07 9.50 -5.05
CA MET A 215 -29.08 8.90 -3.72
C MET A 215 -30.18 9.49 -2.83
N ASN A 216 -30.29 10.81 -2.76
CA ASN A 216 -31.30 11.49 -1.95
C ASN A 216 -32.72 11.18 -2.41
N GLU A 217 -32.95 11.14 -3.72
CA GLU A 217 -34.26 10.79 -4.27
C GLU A 217 -34.61 9.32 -3.98
N ALA A 218 -33.66 8.40 -4.20
CA ALA A 218 -33.86 6.99 -3.86
C ALA A 218 -34.18 6.78 -2.38
N ILE A 219 -33.56 7.55 -1.48
CA ILE A 219 -33.90 7.55 -0.04
C ILE A 219 -35.33 8.05 0.19
N ARG A 220 -35.72 9.15 -0.49
CA ARG A 220 -37.02 9.79 -0.28
C ARG A 220 -38.20 8.93 -0.71
N VAL A 221 -38.07 8.19 -1.81
CA VAL A 221 -39.18 7.45 -2.43
C VAL A 221 -39.29 5.99 -2.01
N SER A 222 -38.34 5.49 -1.22
CA SER A 222 -38.28 4.08 -0.84
C SER A 222 -38.73 3.89 0.60
N GLU A 223 -39.61 2.92 0.84
CA GLU A 223 -40.12 2.64 2.20
C GLU A 223 -39.21 1.71 2.98
N ASN A 224 -38.35 0.96 2.28
CA ASN A 224 -37.43 -0.01 2.87
C ASN A 224 -36.11 -0.11 2.08
N PHE A 225 -35.15 -0.82 2.65
CA PHE A 225 -33.79 -0.93 2.10
C PHE A 225 -33.72 -1.62 0.73
N GLU A 226 -34.57 -2.62 0.46
CA GLU A 226 -34.56 -3.33 -0.82
C GLU A 226 -35.15 -2.48 -1.95
N GLU A 227 -36.18 -1.67 -1.66
CA GLU A 227 -36.67 -0.64 -2.58
C GLU A 227 -35.61 0.42 -2.85
N PHE A 228 -34.92 0.90 -1.81
CA PHE A 228 -33.81 1.85 -1.96
C PHE A 228 -32.75 1.32 -2.91
N LYS A 229 -32.25 0.09 -2.70
CA LYS A 229 -31.23 -0.52 -3.56
C LYS A 229 -31.69 -0.61 -5.01
N ARG A 230 -32.94 -1.02 -5.23
CA ARG A 230 -33.49 -1.18 -6.57
C ARG A 230 -33.62 0.16 -7.30
N ASN A 231 -34.19 1.16 -6.64
CA ASN A 231 -34.38 2.49 -7.19
C ASN A 231 -33.03 3.18 -7.45
N PHE A 232 -32.13 3.13 -6.46
CA PHE A 232 -30.78 3.70 -6.58
C PHE A 232 -29.99 3.10 -7.74
N ASN A 233 -29.95 1.76 -7.85
CA ASN A 233 -29.20 1.10 -8.93
C ASN A 233 -29.82 1.35 -10.31
N ARG A 234 -31.16 1.44 -10.41
CA ARG A 234 -31.83 1.75 -11.68
C ARG A 234 -31.48 3.14 -12.18
N GLU A 235 -31.61 4.16 -11.32
CA GLU A 235 -31.31 5.54 -11.71
C GLU A 235 -29.82 5.76 -11.96
N LEU A 236 -28.95 5.12 -11.17
CA LEU A 236 -27.51 5.16 -11.40
C LEU A 236 -27.12 4.48 -12.72
N GLY A 237 -27.75 3.35 -13.05
CA GLY A 237 -27.56 2.68 -14.34
C GLY A 237 -27.96 3.58 -15.51
N ARG A 238 -29.17 4.17 -15.44
CA ARG A 238 -29.65 5.13 -16.45
C ARG A 238 -28.69 6.31 -16.64
N LYS A 239 -28.09 6.81 -15.54
CA LYS A 239 -27.09 7.88 -15.63
C LYS A 239 -25.85 7.45 -16.38
N PHE A 240 -25.33 6.25 -16.11
CA PHE A 240 -24.17 5.74 -16.83
C PHE A 240 -24.44 5.54 -18.33
N ASP A 241 -25.65 5.11 -18.69
CA ASP A 241 -26.06 4.98 -20.10
C ASP A 241 -26.08 6.36 -20.78
N LEU A 242 -26.73 7.36 -20.16
CA LEU A 242 -26.76 8.74 -20.67
C LEU A 242 -25.36 9.37 -20.78
N ASP A 243 -24.50 9.16 -19.79
CA ASP A 243 -23.09 9.63 -19.84
C ASP A 243 -22.30 8.96 -20.97
N GLY A 244 -22.66 7.74 -21.33
CA GLY A 244 -22.12 7.03 -22.50
C GLY A 244 -22.54 7.71 -23.80
N GLU A 245 -23.84 7.94 -23.95
CA GLU A 245 -24.43 8.61 -25.12
C GLU A 245 -23.87 10.02 -25.31
N GLU A 246 -23.79 10.83 -24.25
CA GLU A 246 -23.23 12.19 -24.32
C GLU A 246 -21.77 12.20 -24.76
N ARG A 247 -20.96 11.22 -24.33
CA ARG A 247 -19.57 11.09 -24.79
C ARG A 247 -19.49 10.72 -26.27
N GLU A 248 -20.33 9.81 -26.73
CA GLU A 248 -20.39 9.43 -28.14
C GLU A 248 -20.76 10.63 -29.01
N ILE A 249 -21.79 11.38 -28.61
CA ILE A 249 -22.22 12.62 -29.28
C ILE A 249 -21.07 13.65 -29.30
N ALA A 250 -20.38 13.86 -28.18
CA ALA A 250 -19.27 14.81 -28.11
C ALA A 250 -18.10 14.39 -29.01
N GLU A 251 -17.80 13.09 -29.11
CA GLU A 251 -16.79 12.58 -30.03
C GLU A 251 -17.18 12.77 -31.49
N ASP A 252 -18.43 12.50 -31.84
CA ASP A 252 -18.94 12.67 -33.19
C ASP A 252 -18.95 14.14 -33.63
N LEU A 253 -19.34 15.05 -32.73
CA LEU A 253 -19.24 16.50 -32.93
C LEU A 253 -17.78 16.94 -33.15
N THR A 254 -16.86 16.45 -32.32
CA THR A 254 -15.44 16.86 -32.41
C THR A 254 -14.79 16.34 -33.69
N LYS A 255 -15.19 15.16 -34.16
CA LYS A 255 -14.62 14.50 -35.33
C LYS A 255 -15.40 14.77 -36.62
N ASN A 256 -16.49 15.54 -36.57
CA ASN A 256 -17.47 15.72 -37.66
C ASN A 256 -17.87 14.39 -38.30
N ARG A 257 -18.45 13.48 -37.50
CA ARG A 257 -18.86 12.13 -37.93
C ARG A 257 -20.36 11.94 -37.78
N ASN A 258 -20.87 10.84 -38.35
CA ASN A 258 -22.27 10.44 -38.28
C ASN A 258 -23.21 11.57 -38.73
N GLU A 259 -24.19 11.93 -37.90
CA GLU A 259 -25.14 13.01 -38.19
C GLU A 259 -24.52 14.41 -38.23
N PHE A 260 -23.28 14.57 -37.76
CA PHE A 260 -22.53 15.83 -37.80
C PHE A 260 -21.49 15.91 -38.93
N ALA A 261 -21.47 14.92 -39.84
CA ALA A 261 -20.52 14.89 -40.95
C ALA A 261 -20.88 15.85 -42.11
N ARG A 262 -22.13 16.29 -42.19
CA ARG A 262 -22.66 17.16 -43.25
C ARG A 262 -23.51 18.28 -42.65
N GLU A 263 -23.46 19.47 -43.24
CA GLU A 263 -24.23 20.65 -42.79
C GLU A 263 -25.75 20.44 -42.86
N ASP A 264 -26.21 19.51 -43.71
CA ASP A 264 -27.63 19.16 -43.86
C ASP A 264 -28.10 18.07 -42.88
N GLY A 265 -27.22 17.57 -41.99
CA GLY A 265 -27.53 16.55 -41.00
C GLY A 265 -27.68 15.13 -41.56
N THR A 266 -27.33 14.89 -42.83
CA THR A 266 -27.42 13.55 -43.42
C THR A 266 -26.24 12.67 -43.03
N LYS A 267 -26.53 11.40 -42.68
CA LYS A 267 -25.49 10.42 -42.35
C LYS A 267 -24.64 10.10 -43.60
N PRO A 268 -23.32 9.99 -43.49
CA PRO A 268 -22.48 9.52 -44.58
C PRO A 268 -22.81 8.05 -44.91
N ASP A 269 -22.79 7.73 -46.21
CA ASP A 269 -23.07 6.38 -46.73
C ASP A 269 -22.09 5.32 -46.18
#